data_AF-D2VA28-F1
#
_entry.id   AF-D2VA28-F1
#
_cell.length_a   1.000
_cell.length_b   1.000
_cell.length_c   1.000
_cell.angle_alpha   90.00
_cell.angle_beta   90.00
_cell.angle_gamma   90.00
#
_symmetry.space_group_name_H-M   'P 1'
#
loop_
_entity.id
_entity.type
_entity.pdbx_description
1 polymer ?
#
loop_
_entity_poly.entity_id
_entity_poly.type
_entity_poly.pdbx_seq_one_letter_code
_entity_poly.pdbx_strand_id
1 'polypeptide(L)'
;YIEKYADELKKRETIYSKHRKAQKRLAEIFRVTKGAERFANTAPSSEVEERYAKYVAEHKELRDEMEELRRKNAVQLNEMRIRLEERETNASELQNSFREFKRSMALSAVDSRTGKKIPSNSIEQYIDRDRQKDDMIREIRTTFIELKNTKDSLEKLIKSREEFSEGLHLMDYEQLKMENSTLMEKLREKRDNLKKSREKQTTTVHILTHVKEKLQYVQTENSELQKKLDKLNINLTEYKDMLTRIKKERDMLKKQNMEMREKEPLVGTDSLLLDYQSRKDELDMLKDQVME
;
A
#
# COMPACT_ATOMS: atom_id res chain seq x y z
N TYR A 1 21.32 9.34 50.70
CA TYR A 1 21.99 8.02 50.53
C TYR A 1 21.01 6.90 50.20
N ILE A 2 19.88 6.80 50.90
CA ILE A 2 18.85 5.76 50.66
C ILE A 2 18.21 5.85 49.26
N GLU A 3 17.89 7.05 48.77
CA GLU A 3 17.30 7.24 47.43
C GLU A 3 18.25 6.85 46.29
N LYS A 4 19.54 7.20 46.38
CA LYS A 4 20.54 6.81 45.39
C LYS A 4 20.71 5.28 45.33
N TYR A 5 20.63 4.60 46.47
CA TYR A 5 20.67 3.14 46.55
C TYR A 5 19.42 2.50 45.94
N ALA A 6 18.23 3.09 46.16
CA ALA A 6 16.98 2.64 45.55
C ALA A 6 16.99 2.77 44.01
N ASP A 7 17.57 3.85 43.48
CA ASP A 7 17.70 4.05 42.03
C ASP A 7 18.72 3.10 41.40
N GLU A 8 19.83 2.79 42.09
CA GLU A 8 20.78 1.76 41.63
C GLU A 8 20.17 0.36 41.64
N LEU A 9 19.32 0.04 42.64
CA LEU A 9 18.57 -1.22 42.68
C LEU A 9 17.60 -1.34 41.49
N LYS A 10 16.87 -0.28 41.14
CA LYS A 10 16.01 -0.27 39.95
C LYS A 10 16.82 -0.45 38.66
N LYS A 11 17.95 0.25 38.52
CA LYS A 11 18.86 0.05 37.37
C LYS A 11 19.36 -1.38 37.30
N ARG A 12 19.75 -1.97 38.43
CA ARG A 12 20.15 -3.38 38.53
C ARG A 12 19.01 -4.29 38.06
N GLU A 13 17.79 -4.13 38.57
CA GLU A 13 16.64 -4.95 38.14
C GLU A 13 16.37 -4.86 36.64
N THR A 14 16.47 -3.66 36.05
CA THR A 14 16.30 -3.52 34.59
C THR A 14 17.38 -4.24 33.81
N ILE A 15 18.63 -4.22 34.27
CA ILE A 15 19.75 -4.94 33.66
C ILE A 15 19.55 -6.45 33.80
N TYR A 16 19.15 -6.95 34.98
CA TYR A 16 18.87 -8.36 35.20
C TYR A 16 17.67 -8.85 34.36
N SER A 17 16.64 -8.02 34.19
CA SER A 17 15.50 -8.32 33.31
C SER A 17 15.93 -8.42 31.84
N LYS A 18 16.75 -7.48 31.36
CA LYS A 18 17.33 -7.52 30.01
C LYS A 18 18.23 -8.75 29.82
N HIS A 19 19.10 -9.04 30.79
CA HIS A 19 19.98 -10.22 30.78
C HIS A 19 19.17 -11.52 30.74
N ARG A 20 18.09 -11.64 31.52
CA ARG A 20 17.21 -12.80 31.52
C ARG A 20 16.48 -13.00 30.18
N LYS A 21 16.07 -11.90 29.53
CA LYS A 21 15.48 -11.94 28.17
C LYS A 21 16.51 -12.38 27.13
N ALA A 22 17.74 -11.87 27.21
CA ALA A 22 18.83 -12.29 26.33
C ALA A 22 19.18 -13.76 26.54
N GLN A 23 19.27 -14.24 27.78
CA GLN A 23 19.47 -15.66 28.09
C GLN A 23 18.34 -16.55 27.58
N LYS A 24 17.08 -16.12 27.67
CA LYS A 24 15.95 -16.87 27.09
C LYS A 24 16.05 -16.96 25.57
N ARG A 25 16.38 -15.86 24.88
CA ARG A 25 16.61 -15.86 23.43
C ARG A 25 17.79 -16.75 23.04
N LEU A 26 18.89 -16.69 23.78
CA LEU A 26 20.03 -17.59 23.59
C LEU A 26 19.63 -19.05 23.78
N ALA A 27 18.90 -19.38 24.84
CA ALA A 27 18.42 -20.74 25.09
C ALA A 27 17.45 -21.24 24.00
N GLU A 28 16.64 -20.35 23.42
CA GLU A 28 15.75 -20.66 22.30
C GLU A 28 16.51 -20.90 21.01
N ILE A 29 17.51 -20.05 20.69
CA ILE A 29 18.46 -20.27 19.58
C ILE A 29 19.20 -21.59 19.76
N PHE A 30 19.68 -21.88 20.98
CA PHE A 30 20.35 -23.14 21.31
C PHE A 30 19.39 -24.35 21.25
N ARG A 31 18.11 -24.20 21.57
CA ARG A 31 17.09 -25.26 21.41
C ARG A 31 16.78 -25.55 19.95
N VAL A 32 16.67 -24.52 19.13
CA VAL A 32 16.45 -24.64 17.68
C VAL A 32 17.67 -25.29 17.00
N THR A 33 18.88 -24.93 17.43
CA THR A 33 20.11 -25.60 16.98
C THR A 33 20.25 -27.03 17.52
N LYS A 34 19.73 -27.34 18.72
CA LYS A 34 19.64 -28.73 19.21
C LYS A 34 18.64 -29.59 18.43
N GLY A 35 17.56 -28.99 17.90
CA GLY A 35 16.69 -29.63 16.91
C GLY A 35 17.40 -29.89 15.57
N ALA A 36 18.39 -29.07 15.24
CA ALA A 36 19.27 -29.23 14.09
C ALA A 36 20.46 -30.18 14.34
N GLU A 37 20.68 -30.70 15.56
CA GLU A 37 21.70 -31.73 15.84
C GLU A 37 21.39 -33.09 15.16
N ARG A 38 20.19 -33.28 14.57
CA ARG A 38 19.95 -34.38 13.62
C ARG A 38 20.67 -34.22 12.28
N PHE A 39 21.27 -33.05 12.03
CA PHE A 39 22.16 -32.76 10.90
C PHE A 39 23.62 -32.53 11.33
N ALA A 40 24.02 -32.95 12.54
CA ALA A 40 25.38 -32.79 13.07
C ALA A 40 26.41 -33.76 12.42
N ASN A 41 26.47 -33.77 11.09
CA ASN A 41 27.60 -34.26 10.30
C ASN A 41 27.98 -33.25 9.22
N THR A 42 27.90 -31.97 9.54
CA THR A 42 28.61 -30.92 8.82
C THR A 42 29.37 -30.13 9.86
N ALA A 43 30.70 -30.26 9.83
CA ALA A 43 31.61 -29.39 10.55
C ALA A 43 31.14 -27.91 10.43
N PRO A 44 31.32 -27.07 11.46
CA PRO A 44 31.19 -25.64 11.24
C PRO A 44 32.07 -25.29 10.04
N SER A 45 31.46 -24.74 8.97
CA SER A 45 32.18 -24.44 7.73
C SER A 45 33.43 -23.65 8.10
N SER A 46 34.62 -24.17 7.78
CA SER A 46 35.94 -23.54 7.98
C SER A 46 35.90 -22.05 7.64
N GLU A 47 35.07 -21.69 6.66
CA GLU A 47 34.82 -20.34 6.20
C GLU A 47 34.27 -19.38 7.28
N VAL A 48 33.43 -19.83 8.22
CA VAL A 48 32.88 -18.98 9.30
C VAL A 48 33.94 -18.72 10.37
N GLU A 49 34.74 -19.73 10.71
CA GLU A 49 35.86 -19.59 11.64
C GLU A 49 36.98 -18.73 11.04
N GLU A 50 37.28 -18.89 9.75
CA GLU A 50 38.22 -18.04 9.02
C GLU A 50 37.75 -16.58 8.94
N ARG A 51 36.45 -16.34 8.68
CA ARG A 51 35.88 -14.99 8.69
C ARG A 51 35.94 -14.38 10.09
N TYR A 52 35.60 -15.14 11.13
CA TYR A 52 35.70 -14.68 12.51
C TYR A 52 37.14 -14.35 12.89
N ALA A 53 38.11 -15.21 12.54
CA ALA A 53 39.53 -14.98 12.77
C ALA A 53 40.02 -13.71 12.06
N LYS A 54 39.58 -13.46 10.81
CA LYS A 54 39.85 -12.22 10.08
C LYS A 54 39.29 -10.99 10.79
N TYR A 55 38.04 -11.03 11.23
CA TYR A 55 37.43 -9.91 11.97
C TYR A 55 38.12 -9.64 13.32
N VAL A 56 38.56 -10.70 14.02
CA VAL A 56 39.31 -10.55 15.28
C VAL A 56 40.70 -9.96 15.02
N ALA A 57 41.37 -10.38 13.93
CA ALA A 57 42.66 -9.82 13.52
C ALA A 57 42.52 -8.34 13.14
N GLU A 58 41.55 -7.99 12.29
CA GLU A 58 41.24 -6.62 11.90
C GLU A 58 40.90 -5.76 13.13
N HIS A 59 40.07 -6.26 14.04
CA HIS A 59 39.75 -5.54 15.28
C HIS A 59 40.99 -5.32 16.15
N LYS A 60 41.92 -6.29 16.18
CA LYS A 60 43.20 -6.13 16.91
C LYS A 60 44.09 -5.09 16.25
N GLU A 61 44.21 -5.09 14.92
CA GLU A 61 44.97 -4.10 14.17
C GLU A 61 44.39 -2.68 14.39
N LEU A 62 43.08 -2.50 14.29
CA LEU A 62 42.42 -1.23 14.61
C LEU A 62 42.64 -0.79 16.07
N ARG A 63 42.67 -1.74 17.01
CA ARG A 63 42.96 -1.46 18.43
C ARG A 63 44.39 -0.97 18.61
N ASP A 64 45.34 -1.65 18.00
CA ASP A 64 46.77 -1.31 18.08
C ASP A 64 47.02 0.05 17.41
N GLU A 65 46.40 0.33 16.25
CA GLU A 65 46.47 1.64 15.58
C GLU A 65 45.87 2.76 16.44
N MET A 66 44.71 2.52 17.07
CA MET A 66 44.10 3.46 18.01
C MET A 66 45.00 3.75 19.21
N GLU A 67 45.71 2.74 19.73
CA GLU A 67 46.64 2.90 20.84
C GLU A 67 47.89 3.68 20.43
N GLU A 68 48.43 3.41 19.24
CA GLU A 68 49.52 4.21 18.67
C GLU A 68 49.12 5.68 18.47
N LEU A 69 47.94 5.93 17.90
CA LEU A 69 47.42 7.28 17.70
C LEU A 69 47.23 8.01 19.03
N ARG A 70 46.70 7.33 20.05
CA ARG A 70 46.61 7.89 21.41
C ARG A 70 47.97 8.24 21.98
N ARG A 71 48.97 7.37 21.81
CA ARG A 71 50.33 7.62 22.27
C ARG A 71 50.96 8.80 21.55
N LYS A 72 50.85 8.86 20.22
CA LYS A 72 51.34 9.99 19.39
C LYS A 72 50.67 11.30 19.80
N ASN A 73 49.34 11.30 19.96
CA ASN A 73 48.60 12.47 20.41
C ASN A 73 48.98 12.90 21.84
N ALA A 74 49.22 11.95 22.75
CA ALA A 74 49.64 12.26 24.11
C ALA A 74 51.02 12.93 24.15
N VAL A 75 51.98 12.43 23.36
CA VAL A 75 53.31 13.04 23.23
C VAL A 75 53.20 14.46 22.65
N GLN A 76 52.48 14.63 21.55
CA GLN A 76 52.28 15.95 20.94
C GLN A 76 51.59 16.93 21.89
N LEU A 77 50.57 16.48 22.63
CA LEU A 77 49.88 17.30 23.62
C LEU A 77 50.82 17.74 24.75
N ASN A 78 51.70 16.83 25.20
CA ASN A 78 52.68 17.16 26.22
C ASN A 78 53.72 18.17 25.70
N GLU A 79 54.23 18.00 24.49
CA GLU A 79 55.14 18.96 23.86
C GLU A 79 54.49 20.35 23.72
N MET A 80 53.22 20.40 23.30
CA MET A 80 52.50 21.66 23.16
C MET A 80 52.25 22.34 24.51
N ARG A 81 52.04 21.56 25.59
CA ARG A 81 51.95 22.09 26.96
C ARG A 81 53.26 22.69 27.43
N ILE A 82 54.37 22.00 27.24
CA ILE A 82 55.70 22.49 27.63
C ILE A 82 55.99 23.81 26.91
N ARG A 83 55.76 23.87 25.59
CA ARG A 83 55.96 25.10 24.81
C ARG A 83 55.04 26.25 25.24
N LEU A 84 53.82 25.94 25.68
CA LEU A 84 52.90 26.94 26.21
C LEU A 84 53.44 27.52 27.52
N GLU A 85 53.83 26.65 28.46
CA GLU A 85 54.38 27.05 29.76
C GLU A 85 55.65 27.91 29.59
N GLU A 86 56.58 27.49 28.72
CA GLU A 86 57.78 28.27 28.38
C GLU A 86 57.45 29.64 27.79
N ARG A 87 56.40 29.73 26.96
CA ARG A 87 55.98 31.02 26.40
C ARG A 87 55.31 31.91 27.44
N GLU A 88 54.53 31.33 28.34
CA GLU A 88 53.87 32.06 29.42
C GLU A 88 54.89 32.62 30.42
N THR A 89 55.90 31.83 30.80
CA THR A 89 56.98 32.30 31.68
C THR A 89 57.76 33.43 31.03
N ASN A 90 58.23 33.25 29.79
CA ASN A 90 58.95 34.27 29.04
C ASN A 90 58.13 35.57 28.88
N ALA A 91 56.83 35.45 28.57
CA ALA A 91 55.94 36.61 28.45
C ALA A 91 55.76 37.32 29.80
N SER A 92 55.64 36.57 30.90
CA SER A 92 55.54 37.13 32.26
C SER A 92 56.81 37.88 32.65
N GLU A 93 57.98 37.30 32.42
CA GLU A 93 59.28 37.93 32.69
C GLU A 93 59.47 39.21 31.87
N LEU A 94 59.14 39.18 30.58
CA LEU A 94 59.20 40.36 29.71
C LEU A 94 58.21 41.45 30.17
N GLN A 95 56.99 41.07 30.56
CA GLN A 95 55.99 42.01 31.06
C GLN A 95 56.44 42.66 32.37
N ASN A 96 57.03 41.88 33.29
CA ASN A 96 57.53 42.37 34.57
C ASN A 96 58.73 43.32 34.38
N SER A 97 59.72 42.92 33.58
CA SER A 97 60.89 43.78 33.29
C SER A 97 60.48 45.09 32.60
N PHE A 98 59.53 45.04 31.66
CA PHE A 98 58.99 46.25 31.04
C PHE A 98 58.23 47.14 32.05
N ARG A 99 57.52 46.55 33.01
CA ARG A 99 56.82 47.29 34.07
C ARG A 99 57.81 47.98 35.01
N GLU A 100 58.88 47.30 35.39
CA GLU A 100 59.97 47.87 36.19
C GLU A 100 60.67 49.00 35.45
N PHE A 101 60.92 48.84 34.15
CA PHE A 101 61.47 49.88 33.30
C PHE A 101 60.55 51.12 33.22
N LYS A 102 59.24 50.92 33.02
CA LYS A 102 58.27 52.04 33.07
C LYS A 102 58.29 52.75 34.43
N ARG A 103 58.39 51.99 35.53
CA ARG A 103 58.44 52.54 36.89
C ARG A 103 59.71 53.35 37.13
N SER A 104 60.88 52.84 36.76
CA SER A 104 62.17 53.54 36.95
C SER A 104 62.21 54.83 36.14
N MET A 105 61.75 54.80 34.89
CA MET A 105 61.66 55.98 34.02
C MET A 105 60.69 57.03 34.59
N ALA A 106 59.53 56.61 35.10
CA ALA A 106 58.56 57.52 35.72
C ALA A 106 59.08 58.16 37.02
N LEU A 107 59.87 57.45 37.83
CA LEU A 107 60.49 57.99 39.04
C LEU A 107 61.56 59.05 38.74
N SER A 108 62.25 58.93 37.61
CA SER A 108 63.18 59.95 37.11
C SER A 108 62.50 61.13 36.40
N ALA A 109 61.20 61.04 36.11
CA ALA A 109 60.46 62.06 35.37
C ALA A 109 60.07 63.26 36.26
N VAL A 110 59.97 64.42 35.64
CA VAL A 110 59.63 65.70 36.27
C VAL A 110 58.38 66.25 35.59
N ASP A 111 57.46 66.80 36.37
CA ASP A 111 56.25 67.42 35.86
C ASP A 111 56.58 68.68 35.04
N SER A 112 56.12 68.72 33.79
CA SER A 112 56.36 69.82 32.86
C SER A 112 55.81 71.17 33.32
N ARG A 113 54.80 71.17 34.20
CA ARG A 113 54.12 72.39 34.65
C ARG A 113 54.64 72.93 35.98
N THR A 114 55.11 72.04 36.85
CA THR A 114 55.58 72.41 38.20
C THR A 114 57.10 72.26 38.38
N GLY A 115 57.80 71.57 37.47
CA GLY A 115 59.23 71.29 37.57
C GLY A 115 59.62 70.37 38.73
N LYS A 116 58.63 69.76 39.41
CA LYS A 116 58.83 68.87 40.55
C LYS A 116 58.73 67.41 40.13
N LYS A 117 59.43 66.52 40.86
CA LYS A 117 59.31 65.08 40.65
C LYS A 117 57.88 64.61 40.93
N ILE A 118 57.41 63.66 40.13
CA ILE A 118 56.07 63.08 40.30
C ILE A 118 56.06 62.23 41.59
N PRO A 119 55.03 62.34 42.45
CA PRO A 119 54.92 61.51 43.65
C PRO A 119 54.84 60.02 43.33
N SER A 120 55.56 59.18 44.08
CA SER A 120 55.57 57.71 43.89
C SER A 120 54.16 57.10 43.91
N ASN A 121 53.30 57.57 44.82
CA ASN A 121 51.92 57.10 44.94
C ASN A 121 51.09 57.35 43.66
N SER A 122 51.32 58.50 42.99
CA SER A 122 50.63 58.81 41.74
C SER A 122 51.11 57.91 40.62
N ILE A 123 52.42 57.63 40.55
CA ILE A 123 53.01 56.71 39.57
C ILE A 123 52.44 55.30 39.74
N GLU A 124 52.37 54.80 40.97
CA GLU A 124 51.80 53.47 41.27
C GLU A 124 50.32 53.38 40.85
N GLN A 125 49.51 54.41 41.11
CA GLN A 125 48.13 54.45 40.64
C GLN A 125 48.02 54.37 39.11
N TYR A 126 48.91 55.05 38.35
CA TYR A 126 48.91 54.94 36.89
C TYR A 126 49.33 53.54 36.42
N ILE A 127 50.35 52.96 37.05
CA ILE A 127 50.85 51.61 36.75
C ILE A 127 49.78 50.54 37.05
N ASP A 128 48.95 50.73 38.07
CA ASP A 128 47.85 49.82 38.38
C ASP A 128 46.66 50.00 37.44
N ARG A 129 46.32 51.23 37.04
CA ARG A 129 45.31 51.46 36.00
C ARG A 129 45.72 50.88 34.65
N ASP A 130 46.99 51.01 34.30
CA ASP A 130 47.56 50.41 33.09
C ASP A 130 47.44 48.88 33.12
N ARG A 131 47.81 48.26 34.25
CA ARG A 131 47.64 46.81 34.47
C ARG A 131 46.17 46.37 34.34
N GLN A 132 45.23 47.09 34.96
CA GLN A 132 43.81 46.76 34.84
C GLN A 132 43.32 46.80 33.38
N LYS A 133 43.79 47.79 32.61
CA LYS A 133 43.46 47.88 31.17
C LYS A 133 44.09 46.75 30.37
N ASP A 134 45.35 46.39 30.64
CA ASP A 134 46.01 45.26 30.00
C ASP A 134 45.27 43.94 30.28
N ASP A 135 44.80 43.74 31.51
CA ASP A 135 44.02 42.57 31.91
C ASP A 135 42.68 42.52 31.16
N MET A 136 41.95 43.64 31.07
CA MET A 136 40.72 43.75 30.28
C MET A 136 40.97 43.46 28.79
N ILE A 137 42.05 43.98 28.20
CA ILE A 137 42.40 43.72 26.80
C ILE A 137 42.70 42.24 26.59
N ARG A 138 43.39 41.58 27.53
CA ARG A 138 43.67 40.13 27.47
C ARG A 138 42.39 39.31 27.48
N GLU A 139 41.44 39.65 28.34
CA GLU A 139 40.13 38.98 28.41
C GLU A 139 39.33 39.15 27.11
N ILE A 140 39.24 40.38 26.59
CA ILE A 140 38.55 40.66 25.32
C ILE A 140 39.23 39.95 24.14
N ARG A 141 40.56 39.88 24.12
CA ARG A 141 41.28 39.15 23.05
C ARG A 141 41.03 37.64 23.12
N THR A 142 41.00 37.07 24.32
CA THR A 142 40.75 35.64 24.51
C THR A 142 39.34 35.28 24.03
N THR A 143 38.33 36.03 24.50
CA THR A 143 36.94 35.86 24.04
C THR A 143 36.77 36.08 22.54
N PHE A 144 37.46 37.06 21.95
CA PHE A 144 37.44 37.27 20.49
C PHE A 144 38.01 36.07 19.73
N ILE A 145 39.12 35.48 20.19
CA ILE A 145 39.73 34.30 19.56
C ILE A 145 38.78 33.09 19.68
N GLU A 146 38.15 32.89 20.82
CA GLU A 146 37.15 31.83 21.02
C GLU A 146 35.95 31.99 20.09
N LEU A 147 35.37 33.20 20.01
CA LEU A 147 34.26 33.51 19.11
C LEU A 147 34.64 33.35 17.64
N LYS A 148 35.86 33.74 17.26
CA LYS A 148 36.36 33.54 15.90
C LYS A 148 36.50 32.06 15.57
N ASN A 149 37.11 31.27 16.46
CA ASN A 149 37.30 29.83 16.24
C ASN A 149 35.97 29.08 16.17
N THR A 150 34.99 29.45 17.01
CA THR A 150 33.64 28.87 16.97
C THR A 150 32.91 29.24 15.68
N LYS A 151 32.99 30.51 15.24
CA LYS A 151 32.48 30.94 13.94
C LYS A 151 33.08 30.12 12.80
N ASP A 152 34.40 30.04 12.71
CA ASP A 152 35.09 29.31 11.63
C ASP A 152 34.73 27.80 11.65
N SER A 153 34.51 27.23 12.84
CA SER A 153 34.06 25.84 13.01
C SER A 153 32.62 25.63 12.55
N LEU A 154 31.73 26.57 12.86
CA LEU A 154 30.35 26.55 12.40
C LEU A 154 30.25 26.73 10.89
N GLU A 155 31.02 27.65 10.30
CA GLU A 155 31.08 27.85 8.85
C GLU A 155 31.56 26.57 8.13
N LYS A 156 32.58 25.89 8.66
CA LYS A 156 33.01 24.59 8.13
C LYS A 156 31.94 23.52 8.23
N LEU A 157 31.21 23.48 9.36
CA LEU A 157 30.12 22.53 9.56
C LEU A 157 28.99 22.78 8.56
N ILE A 158 28.59 24.04 8.37
CA ILE A 158 27.58 24.45 7.39
C ILE A 158 28.04 24.04 5.99
N LYS A 159 29.26 24.38 5.59
CA LYS A 159 29.79 24.03 4.28
C LYS A 159 29.80 22.52 4.03
N SER A 160 30.21 21.72 5.03
CA SER A 160 30.18 20.26 4.93
C SER A 160 28.77 19.68 4.80
N ARG A 161 27.76 20.35 5.39
CA ARG A 161 26.35 19.98 5.28
C ARG A 161 25.78 20.36 3.91
N GLU A 162 26.15 21.54 3.41
CA GLU A 162 25.74 22.05 2.09
C GLU A 162 26.34 21.21 0.96
N GLU A 163 27.63 20.88 1.01
CA GLU A 163 28.33 20.05 0.01
C GLU A 163 27.71 18.63 -0.09
N PHE A 164 27.19 18.07 1.01
CA PHE A 164 26.45 16.80 1.00
C PHE A 164 25.01 16.93 0.47
N SER A 165 24.42 18.13 0.52
CA SER A 165 23.01 18.37 0.25
C SER A 165 22.72 18.85 -1.18
N GLU A 166 23.67 19.51 -1.85
CA GLU A 166 23.41 20.20 -3.13
C GLU A 166 23.11 19.26 -4.30
N GLY A 167 23.77 18.10 -4.38
CA GLY A 167 23.61 17.16 -5.51
C GLY A 167 22.58 16.04 -5.25
N LEU A 168 22.66 15.40 -4.07
CA LEU A 168 21.86 14.22 -3.76
C LEU A 168 20.38 14.60 -3.55
N HIS A 169 20.12 15.64 -2.76
CA HIS A 169 18.76 15.99 -2.40
C HIS A 169 17.98 16.62 -3.56
N LEU A 170 18.66 17.38 -4.44
CA LEU A 170 18.05 17.92 -5.65
C LEU A 170 17.69 16.81 -6.64
N MET A 171 18.59 15.85 -6.85
CA MET A 171 18.33 14.70 -7.72
C MET A 171 17.19 13.83 -7.20
N ASP A 172 17.17 13.53 -5.89
CA ASP A 172 16.08 12.80 -5.25
C ASP A 172 14.74 13.55 -5.37
N TYR A 173 14.76 14.87 -5.19
CA TYR A 173 13.58 15.72 -5.34
C TYR A 173 13.08 15.74 -6.79
N GLU A 174 13.97 15.87 -7.78
CA GLU A 174 13.63 15.82 -9.19
C GLU A 174 13.11 14.43 -9.60
N GLN A 175 13.69 13.35 -9.06
CA GLN A 175 13.18 12.00 -9.25
C GLN A 175 11.76 11.86 -8.69
N LEU A 176 11.50 12.28 -7.45
CA LEU A 176 10.16 12.24 -6.86
C LEU A 176 9.16 13.07 -7.69
N LYS A 177 9.59 14.20 -8.25
CA LYS A 177 8.76 15.02 -9.12
C LYS A 177 8.42 14.30 -10.44
N MET A 178 9.39 13.64 -11.06
CA MET A 178 9.16 12.82 -12.26
C MET A 178 8.23 11.64 -11.96
N GLU A 179 8.46 10.92 -10.87
CA GLU A 179 7.60 9.80 -10.44
C GLU A 179 6.16 10.25 -10.18
N ASN A 180 5.97 11.36 -9.46
CA ASN A 180 4.64 11.91 -9.19
C ASN A 180 3.92 12.31 -10.49
N SER A 181 4.62 12.98 -11.42
CA SER A 181 4.07 13.29 -12.75
C SER A 181 3.63 12.04 -13.50
N THR A 182 4.45 10.99 -13.48
CA THR A 182 4.17 9.72 -14.15
C THR A 182 2.96 9.00 -13.52
N LEU A 183 2.84 9.04 -12.20
CA LEU A 183 1.69 8.49 -11.48
C LEU A 183 0.40 9.27 -11.75
N MET A 184 0.49 10.60 -11.84
CA MET A 184 -0.64 11.45 -12.21
C MET A 184 -1.16 11.15 -13.62
N GLU A 185 -0.25 10.90 -14.57
CA GLU A 185 -0.62 10.51 -15.93
C GLU A 185 -1.33 9.15 -15.96
N LYS A 186 -0.78 8.14 -15.27
CA LYS A 186 -1.46 6.84 -15.12
C LYS A 186 -2.82 6.96 -14.44
N LEU A 187 -2.95 7.81 -13.42
CA LEU A 187 -4.22 8.05 -12.75
C LEU A 187 -5.25 8.67 -13.70
N ARG A 188 -4.80 9.61 -14.55
CA ARG A 188 -5.64 10.24 -15.57
C ARG A 188 -6.10 9.22 -16.61
N GLU A 189 -5.21 8.39 -17.15
CA GLU A 189 -5.57 7.33 -18.07
C GLU A 189 -6.59 6.35 -17.46
N LYS A 190 -6.40 5.96 -16.20
CA LYS A 190 -7.34 5.07 -15.50
C LYS A 190 -8.71 5.73 -15.30
N ARG A 191 -8.76 7.03 -15.00
CA ARG A 191 -10.01 7.80 -14.91
C ARG A 191 -10.73 7.86 -16.25
N ASP A 192 -10.01 8.09 -17.34
CA ASP A 192 -10.59 8.14 -18.69
C ASP A 192 -11.11 6.77 -19.13
N ASN A 193 -10.37 5.70 -18.83
CA ASN A 193 -10.82 4.33 -19.09
C ASN A 193 -12.06 3.97 -18.26
N LEU A 194 -12.12 4.39 -16.99
CA LEU A 194 -13.30 4.22 -16.14
C LEU A 194 -14.52 4.96 -16.71
N LYS A 195 -14.33 6.19 -17.19
CA LYS A 195 -15.38 6.98 -17.84
C LYS A 195 -15.91 6.26 -19.09
N LYS A 196 -15.03 5.82 -19.99
CA LYS A 196 -15.41 5.02 -21.18
C LYS A 196 -16.16 3.75 -20.80
N SER A 197 -15.74 3.07 -19.73
CA SER A 197 -16.42 1.86 -19.26
C SER A 197 -17.82 2.15 -18.74
N ARG A 198 -18.01 3.26 -18.00
CA ARG A 198 -19.34 3.70 -17.53
C ARG A 198 -20.26 4.07 -18.70
N GLU A 199 -19.75 4.76 -19.70
CA GLU A 199 -20.51 5.07 -20.92
C GLU A 199 -20.98 3.79 -21.62
N LYS A 200 -20.08 2.82 -21.82
CA LYS A 200 -20.43 1.49 -22.36
C LYS A 200 -21.47 0.77 -21.52
N GLN A 201 -21.36 0.83 -20.19
CA GLN A 201 -22.34 0.23 -19.28
C GLN A 201 -23.73 0.85 -19.47
N THR A 202 -23.82 2.19 -19.53
CA THR A 202 -25.09 2.89 -19.78
C THR A 202 -25.70 2.48 -21.12
N THR A 203 -24.91 2.44 -22.20
CA THR A 203 -25.40 1.99 -23.51
C THR A 203 -25.88 0.54 -23.46
N THR A 204 -25.14 -0.34 -22.78
CA THR A 204 -25.52 -1.75 -22.65
C THR A 204 -26.84 -1.91 -21.88
N VAL A 205 -27.04 -1.14 -20.81
CA VAL A 205 -28.30 -1.12 -20.06
C VAL A 205 -29.45 -0.66 -20.97
N HIS A 206 -29.29 0.41 -21.75
CA HIS A 206 -30.33 0.82 -22.71
C HIS A 206 -30.67 -0.28 -23.72
N ILE A 207 -29.65 -0.93 -24.31
CA ILE A 207 -29.87 -2.04 -25.24
C ILE A 207 -30.61 -3.20 -24.55
N LEU A 208 -30.20 -3.57 -23.34
CA LEU A 208 -30.87 -4.62 -22.55
C LEU A 208 -32.33 -4.26 -22.26
N THR A 209 -32.62 -3.00 -21.93
CA THR A 209 -33.99 -2.53 -21.73
C THR A 209 -34.82 -2.70 -23.00
N HIS A 210 -34.33 -2.24 -24.16
CA HIS A 210 -35.04 -2.42 -25.43
C HIS A 210 -35.24 -3.90 -25.81
N VAL A 211 -34.24 -4.75 -25.56
CA VAL A 211 -34.37 -6.19 -25.81
C VAL A 211 -35.40 -6.82 -24.88
N LYS A 212 -35.42 -6.41 -23.60
CA LYS A 212 -36.41 -6.88 -22.61
C LYS A 212 -37.83 -6.48 -23.03
N GLU A 213 -38.05 -5.25 -23.47
CA GLU A 213 -39.34 -4.76 -23.96
C GLU A 213 -39.82 -5.55 -25.18
N LYS A 214 -38.94 -5.75 -26.18
CA LYS A 214 -39.26 -6.56 -27.37
C LYS A 214 -39.56 -8.01 -27.02
N LEU A 215 -38.79 -8.60 -26.12
CA LEU A 215 -39.03 -9.97 -25.65
C LEU A 215 -40.40 -10.08 -24.96
N GLN A 216 -40.73 -9.12 -24.09
CA GLN A 216 -42.03 -9.09 -23.41
C GLN A 216 -43.18 -8.97 -24.41
N TYR A 217 -43.05 -8.13 -25.44
CA TYR A 217 -44.03 -8.01 -26.51
C TYR A 217 -44.23 -9.34 -27.26
N VAL A 218 -43.16 -9.99 -27.69
CA VAL A 218 -43.22 -11.28 -28.40
C VAL A 218 -43.80 -12.37 -27.50
N GLN A 219 -43.47 -12.38 -26.21
CA GLN A 219 -44.06 -13.32 -25.25
C GLN A 219 -45.57 -13.12 -25.10
N THR A 220 -46.04 -11.87 -25.04
CA THR A 220 -47.48 -11.58 -24.98
C THR A 220 -48.19 -12.03 -26.26
N GLU A 221 -47.65 -11.72 -27.43
CA GLU A 221 -48.21 -12.15 -28.72
C GLU A 221 -48.25 -13.67 -28.85
N ASN A 222 -47.18 -14.36 -28.43
CA ASN A 222 -47.13 -15.81 -28.44
C ASN A 222 -48.17 -16.43 -27.49
N SER A 223 -48.39 -15.83 -26.31
CA SER A 223 -49.47 -16.27 -25.40
C SER A 223 -50.85 -16.08 -26.03
N GLU A 224 -51.09 -14.99 -26.75
CA GLU A 224 -52.36 -14.79 -27.47
C GLU A 224 -52.56 -15.78 -28.61
N LEU A 225 -51.50 -16.04 -29.39
CA LEU A 225 -51.52 -17.07 -30.44
C LEU A 225 -51.78 -18.45 -29.87
N GLN A 226 -51.16 -18.79 -28.74
CA GLN A 226 -51.42 -20.05 -28.05
C GLN A 226 -52.90 -20.16 -27.63
N LYS A 227 -53.48 -19.10 -27.06
CA LYS A 227 -54.92 -19.08 -26.73
C LYS A 227 -55.81 -19.24 -27.96
N LYS A 228 -55.45 -18.64 -29.11
CA LYS A 228 -56.18 -18.81 -30.37
C LYS A 228 -56.09 -20.25 -30.88
N LEU A 229 -54.91 -20.86 -30.78
CA LEU A 229 -54.66 -22.24 -31.16
C LEU A 229 -55.46 -23.21 -30.28
N ASP A 230 -55.49 -22.99 -28.97
CA ASP A 230 -56.27 -23.79 -28.04
C ASP A 230 -57.78 -23.72 -28.35
N LYS A 231 -58.31 -22.52 -28.63
CA LYS A 231 -59.71 -22.34 -29.07
C LYS A 231 -60.01 -23.08 -30.37
N LEU A 232 -59.09 -23.01 -31.34
CA LEU A 232 -59.27 -23.71 -32.62
C LEU A 232 -59.23 -25.23 -32.43
N ASN A 233 -58.38 -25.73 -31.55
CA ASN A 233 -58.34 -27.15 -31.19
C ASN A 233 -59.64 -27.62 -30.53
N ILE A 234 -60.22 -26.82 -29.62
CA ILE A 234 -61.53 -27.10 -29.01
C ILE A 234 -62.60 -27.19 -30.10
N ASN A 235 -62.70 -26.17 -30.96
CA ASN A 235 -63.66 -26.17 -32.08
C ASN A 235 -63.44 -27.39 -32.99
N LEU A 236 -62.19 -27.73 -33.30
CA LEU A 236 -61.86 -28.91 -34.11
C LEU A 236 -62.33 -30.21 -33.44
N THR A 237 -62.15 -30.35 -32.12
CA THR A 237 -62.65 -31.51 -31.39
C THR A 237 -64.18 -31.58 -31.41
N GLU A 238 -64.86 -30.45 -31.24
CA GLU A 238 -66.32 -30.38 -31.35
C GLU A 238 -66.82 -30.77 -32.76
N TYR A 239 -66.18 -30.26 -33.82
CA TYR A 239 -66.50 -30.64 -35.20
C TYR A 239 -66.23 -32.12 -35.47
N LYS A 240 -65.14 -32.69 -34.93
CA LYS A 240 -64.87 -34.12 -35.02
C LYS A 240 -65.96 -34.94 -34.33
N ASP A 241 -66.37 -34.53 -33.13
CA ASP A 241 -67.43 -35.21 -32.38
C ASP A 241 -68.77 -35.13 -33.11
N MET A 242 -69.16 -33.94 -33.60
CA MET A 242 -70.36 -33.77 -34.43
C MET A 242 -70.32 -34.66 -35.69
N LEU A 243 -69.19 -34.68 -36.40
CA LEU A 243 -69.01 -35.54 -37.58
C LEU A 243 -69.15 -37.03 -37.21
N THR A 244 -68.63 -37.46 -36.07
CA THR A 244 -68.77 -38.85 -35.62
C THR A 244 -70.23 -39.20 -35.31
N ARG A 245 -71.00 -38.29 -34.69
CA ARG A 245 -72.44 -38.46 -34.44
C ARG A 245 -73.22 -38.59 -35.74
N ILE A 246 -73.02 -37.65 -36.68
CA ILE A 246 -73.69 -37.67 -38.00
C ILE A 246 -73.32 -38.96 -38.77
N LYS A 247 -72.06 -39.40 -38.73
CA LYS A 247 -71.65 -40.68 -39.35
C LYS A 247 -72.38 -41.86 -38.73
N LYS A 248 -72.50 -41.92 -37.40
CA LYS A 248 -73.25 -42.97 -36.70
C LYS A 248 -74.74 -42.96 -37.07
N GLU A 249 -75.38 -41.79 -37.09
CA GLU A 249 -76.78 -41.63 -37.50
C GLU A 249 -76.99 -42.07 -38.95
N ARG A 250 -76.12 -41.62 -39.87
CA ARG A 250 -76.12 -42.05 -41.27
C ARG A 250 -75.99 -43.57 -41.38
N ASP A 251 -75.08 -44.18 -40.63
CA ASP A 251 -74.85 -45.63 -40.68
C ASP A 251 -76.03 -46.41 -40.07
N MET A 252 -76.67 -45.88 -39.03
CA MET A 252 -77.92 -46.41 -38.45
C MET A 252 -79.08 -46.33 -39.45
N LEU A 253 -79.29 -45.18 -40.09
CA LEU A 253 -80.32 -45.01 -41.12
C LEU A 253 -80.07 -45.91 -42.33
N LYS A 254 -78.80 -46.07 -42.75
CA LYS A 254 -78.43 -47.03 -43.81
C LYS A 254 -78.78 -48.46 -43.42
N LYS A 255 -78.46 -48.86 -42.18
CA LYS A 255 -78.80 -50.19 -41.67
C LYS A 255 -80.32 -50.39 -41.61
N GLN A 256 -81.07 -49.42 -41.09
CA GLN A 256 -82.53 -49.47 -41.06
C GLN A 256 -83.13 -49.54 -42.47
N ASN A 257 -82.61 -48.77 -43.42
CA ASN A 257 -83.06 -48.81 -44.81
C ASN A 257 -82.77 -50.19 -45.44
N MET A 258 -81.62 -50.79 -45.11
CA MET A 258 -81.29 -52.16 -45.53
C MET A 258 -82.24 -53.20 -44.90
N GLU A 259 -82.51 -53.11 -43.59
CA GLU A 259 -83.47 -53.98 -42.89
C GLU A 259 -84.91 -53.82 -43.42
N MET A 260 -85.33 -52.60 -43.77
CA MET A 260 -86.64 -52.38 -44.40
C MET A 260 -86.70 -52.98 -45.81
N ARG A 261 -85.63 -52.83 -46.61
CA ARG A 261 -85.52 -53.49 -47.92
C ARG A 261 -85.52 -55.02 -47.82
N GLU A 262 -84.97 -55.59 -46.74
CA GLU A 262 -85.04 -57.04 -46.49
C GLU A 262 -86.46 -57.50 -46.11
N LYS A 263 -87.17 -56.74 -45.27
CA LYS A 263 -88.55 -57.07 -44.84
C LYS A 263 -89.58 -56.85 -45.94
N GLU A 264 -89.38 -55.81 -46.77
CA GLU A 264 -90.27 -55.44 -47.87
C GLU A 264 -89.42 -55.25 -49.15
N PRO A 265 -89.11 -56.35 -49.88
CA PRO A 265 -88.23 -56.31 -51.06
C PRO A 265 -88.76 -55.43 -52.20
N LEU A 266 -90.06 -55.14 -52.18
CA LEU A 266 -90.75 -54.35 -53.19
C LEU A 266 -90.66 -52.84 -52.94
N VAL A 267 -90.35 -52.41 -51.70
CA VAL A 267 -90.34 -51.00 -51.32
C VAL A 267 -89.04 -50.34 -51.78
N GLY A 268 -89.17 -49.36 -52.67
CA GLY A 268 -88.06 -48.58 -53.25
C GLY A 268 -87.76 -48.87 -54.71
N THR A 269 -88.50 -49.78 -55.36
CA THR A 269 -88.42 -50.01 -56.80
C THR A 269 -89.82 -49.87 -57.41
N ASP A 270 -90.20 -48.65 -57.77
CA ASP A 270 -91.55 -48.33 -58.25
C ASP A 270 -91.98 -49.20 -59.45
N SER A 271 -91.03 -49.58 -60.31
CA SER A 271 -91.29 -50.50 -61.43
C SER A 271 -91.69 -51.91 -61.00
N LEU A 272 -91.18 -52.41 -59.87
CA LEU A 272 -91.47 -53.77 -59.37
C LEU A 272 -92.79 -53.79 -58.59
N LEU A 273 -93.12 -52.69 -57.91
CA LEU A 273 -94.43 -52.46 -57.29
C LEU A 273 -95.54 -52.39 -58.34
N LEU A 274 -95.31 -51.66 -59.44
CA LEU A 274 -96.24 -51.57 -60.56
C LEU A 274 -96.46 -52.94 -61.23
N ASP A 275 -95.40 -53.71 -61.47
CA ASP A 275 -95.51 -55.05 -62.07
C ASP A 275 -96.26 -56.03 -61.15
N TYR A 276 -95.99 -55.99 -59.83
CA TYR A 276 -96.75 -56.78 -58.86
C TYR A 276 -98.24 -56.39 -58.83
N GLN A 277 -98.54 -55.10 -58.93
CA GLN A 277 -99.91 -54.60 -58.94
C GLN A 277 -100.64 -55.05 -60.22
N SER A 278 -100.04 -54.90 -61.39
CA SER A 278 -100.60 -55.41 -62.66
C SER A 278 -100.81 -56.93 -62.61
N ARG A 279 -99.88 -57.69 -62.06
CA ARG A 279 -99.98 -59.16 -61.98
C ARG A 279 -101.00 -59.65 -60.95
N LYS A 280 -101.21 -58.86 -59.90
CA LYS A 280 -102.30 -59.08 -58.93
C LYS A 280 -103.66 -58.78 -59.58
N ASP A 281 -103.76 -57.69 -60.32
CA ASP A 281 -104.98 -57.35 -61.08
C ASP A 281 -105.30 -58.43 -62.12
N GLU A 282 -104.29 -58.97 -62.83
CA GLU A 282 -104.46 -60.13 -63.72
C GLU A 282 -104.92 -61.40 -62.97
N LEU A 283 -104.38 -61.67 -61.77
CA LEU A 283 -104.79 -62.81 -60.94
C LEU A 283 -106.22 -62.68 -60.41
N ASP A 284 -106.65 -61.47 -60.04
CA ASP A 284 -108.02 -61.21 -59.60
C ASP A 284 -109.00 -61.34 -60.78
N MET A 285 -108.62 -60.90 -62.00
CA MET A 285 -109.38 -61.18 -63.22
C MET A 285 -109.46 -62.69 -63.54
N LEU A 286 -108.37 -63.43 -63.35
CA LEU A 286 -108.35 -64.90 -63.53
C LEU A 286 -109.18 -65.65 -62.48
N LYS A 287 -109.24 -65.16 -61.23
CA LYS A 287 -110.14 -65.70 -60.20
C LYS A 287 -111.60 -65.46 -60.55
N ASP A 288 -111.91 -64.29 -61.07
CA ASP A 288 -113.26 -63.97 -61.55
C ASP A 288 -113.66 -64.84 -62.75
N GLN A 289 -112.71 -65.25 -63.60
CA GLN A 289 -112.93 -66.22 -64.70
C GLN A 289 -113.03 -67.69 -64.27
N VAL A 290 -112.58 -68.04 -63.06
CA VAL A 290 -112.73 -69.40 -62.48
C VAL A 290 -114.01 -69.51 -61.63
N MET A 291 -114.71 -68.38 -61.42
CA MET A 291 -115.99 -68.28 -60.72
C MET A 291 -117.20 -68.10 -61.66
N GLU A 292 -117.01 -68.22 -62.98
CA GLU A 292 -118.04 -68.56 -63.99
C GLU A 292 -118.10 -70.07 -64.24
#